data_AF-A0A1J3I688-F1
#
_entry.id   AF-A0A1J3I688-F1
#
_cell.length_a   1.000
_cell.length_b   1.000
_cell.length_c   1.000
_cell.angle_alpha   90.00
_cell.angle_beta   90.00
_cell.angle_gamma   90.00
#
_symmetry.space_group_name_H-M   'P 1'
#
loop_
_entity.id
_entity.type
_entity.pdbx_description
1 polymer ?
#
loop_
_entity_poly.entity_id
_entity_poly.type
_entity_poly.pdbx_seq_one_letter_code
_entity_poly.pdbx_strand_id
1 'polypeptide(L)'
;IVVTTENKELLQQHGINNTYHVGFPSDEQAAKILCRYAFRKNSLYHGFEKRVLRVTELCGKLPLGLSVVGSSLRGKKKDEWEEVIRRLDTILDRDIED
;
A
#
# COMPACT_ATOMS: atom_id res chain seq x y z
N ILE A 1 -25.45 11.98 -5.88
CA ILE A 1 -24.11 12.40 -6.38
C ILE A 1 -23.11 12.12 -5.26
N VAL A 2 -21.95 11.53 -5.56
CA VAL A 2 -20.84 11.34 -4.60
C VAL A 2 -19.66 12.18 -5.10
N VAL A 3 -19.03 12.93 -4.20
CA VAL A 3 -17.85 13.75 -4.50
C VAL A 3 -16.70 13.26 -3.62
N THR A 4 -15.51 13.11 -4.21
CA THR A 4 -14.27 12.77 -3.50
C THR A 4 -13.31 13.94 -3.59
N THR A 5 -12.69 14.33 -2.48
CA THR A 5 -11.69 15.39 -2.45
C THR A 5 -10.75 15.16 -1.27
N GLU A 6 -9.51 15.61 -1.41
CA GLU A 6 -8.54 15.69 -0.31
C GLU A 6 -8.73 16.99 0.50
N ASN A 7 -9.45 17.98 -0.05
CA ASN A 7 -9.71 19.26 0.62
C ASN A 7 -11.08 19.26 1.32
N LYS A 8 -11.07 19.10 2.65
CA LYS A 8 -12.27 19.12 3.49
C LYS A 8 -12.95 20.50 3.53
N GLU A 9 -12.20 21.59 3.42
CA GLU A 9 -12.74 22.96 3.46
C GLU A 9 -13.64 23.23 2.26
N LEU A 10 -13.31 22.67 1.09
CA LEU A 10 -14.15 22.73 -0.11
C LEU A 10 -15.55 22.18 0.16
N LEU A 11 -15.66 21.08 0.92
CA LEU A 11 -16.95 20.48 1.29
C LEU A 11 -17.74 21.40 2.22
N GLN A 12 -17.07 22.01 3.19
CA GLN A 12 -17.69 22.94 4.15
C GLN A 12 -18.22 24.21 3.47
N GLN A 13 -17.42 24.79 2.56
CA GLN A 13 -17.81 25.98 1.79
C GLN A 13 -19.08 25.76 0.95
N HIS A 14 -19.32 24.52 0.51
CA HIS A 14 -20.52 24.15 -0.25
C HIS A 14 -21.65 23.60 0.64
N GLY A 15 -21.55 23.72 1.97
CA GLY A 15 -22.57 23.26 2.91
C GLY A 15 -22.74 21.74 2.96
N ILE A 16 -21.75 20.97 2.49
CA ILE A 16 -21.79 19.51 2.46
C ILE A 16 -21.40 18.99 3.84
N ASN A 17 -22.42 18.64 4.64
CA ASN A 17 -22.22 18.18 6.02
C ASN A 17 -22.17 16.65 6.15
N ASN A 18 -22.73 15.91 5.20
CA ASN A 18 -22.65 14.45 5.17
C ASN A 18 -21.32 13.99 4.57
N THR A 19 -20.27 14.03 5.38
CA THR A 19 -18.90 13.70 4.96
C THR A 19 -18.41 12.39 5.57
N TYR A 20 -17.66 11.62 4.80
CA TYR A 20 -16.95 10.43 5.29
C TYR A 20 -15.46 10.59 5.03
N HIS A 21 -14.64 10.47 6.08
CA HIS A 21 -13.19 10.46 5.96
C HIS A 21 -12.72 9.04 5.70
N VAL A 22 -12.06 8.81 4.57
CA VAL A 22 -11.52 7.50 4.20
C VAL A 22 -10.21 7.29 4.96
N GLY A 23 -10.22 6.35 5.91
CA GLY A 23 -9.02 5.94 6.64
C GLY A 23 -8.15 4.95 5.85
N PHE A 24 -6.95 4.68 6.37
CA PHE A 24 -6.07 3.64 5.84
C PHE A 24 -6.66 2.23 6.06
N PRO A 25 -6.31 1.26 5.20
CA PRO A 25 -6.66 -0.14 5.43
C PRO A 25 -5.99 -0.67 6.71
N SER A 26 -6.60 -1.68 7.33
CA SER A 26 -5.93 -2.46 8.38
C SER A 26 -4.70 -3.19 7.82
N ASP A 27 -3.80 -3.67 8.68
CA ASP A 27 -2.62 -4.43 8.25
C ASP A 27 -3.00 -5.67 7.44
N GLU A 28 -4.06 -6.36 7.85
CA GLU A 28 -4.59 -7.52 7.13
C GLU A 28 -5.13 -7.11 5.75
N GLN A 29 -5.88 -6.00 5.66
CA GLN A 29 -6.40 -5.49 4.39
C GLN A 29 -5.27 -5.03 3.47
N ALA A 30 -4.26 -4.35 4.00
CA ALA A 30 -3.09 -3.88 3.27
C ALA A 30 -2.29 -5.06 2.69
N ALA A 31 -2.03 -6.08 3.50
CA ALA A 31 -1.39 -7.31 3.04
C ALA A 31 -2.22 -8.02 1.95
N LYS A 32 -3.56 -8.05 2.08
CA LYS A 32 -4.47 -8.59 1.07
C LYS A 32 -4.40 -7.80 -0.25
N ILE A 33 -4.33 -6.46 -0.18
CA ILE A 33 -4.13 -5.62 -1.38
C ILE A 33 -2.82 -6.01 -2.05
N LEU A 34 -1.70 -6.05 -1.33
CA LEU A 34 -0.41 -6.42 -1.90
C LEU A 34 -0.46 -7.82 -2.56
N CYS A 35 -1.01 -8.82 -1.86
CA CYS A 35 -1.14 -10.18 -2.38
C CYS A 35 -1.98 -10.24 -3.64
N ARG A 36 -3.05 -9.46 -3.71
CA ARG A 36 -3.93 -9.40 -4.89
C ARG A 36 -3.15 -8.96 -6.12
N TYR A 37 -2.27 -7.97 -5.99
CA TYR A 37 -1.48 -7.49 -7.12
C TYR A 37 -0.28 -8.38 -7.44
N ALA A 38 0.41 -8.91 -6.42
CA ALA A 38 1.61 -9.74 -6.59
C ALA A 38 1.31 -11.18 -7.02
N PHE A 39 0.26 -11.79 -6.48
CA PHE A 39 -0.06 -13.21 -6.68
C PHE A 39 -1.37 -13.45 -7.42
N ARG A 40 -2.15 -12.40 -7.74
CA ARG A 40 -3.53 -12.51 -8.23
C ARG A 40 -4.44 -13.30 -7.28
N LYS A 41 -4.13 -13.29 -5.99
CA LYS A 41 -4.87 -13.99 -4.92
C LYS A 41 -5.01 -13.08 -3.70
N ASN A 42 -6.11 -13.22 -2.96
CA ASN A 42 -6.36 -12.44 -1.75
C ASN A 42 -5.76 -13.10 -0.48
N SER A 43 -4.86 -14.08 -0.62
CA SER A 43 -4.24 -14.80 0.48
C SER A 43 -2.72 -14.75 0.37
N LEU A 44 -2.05 -14.85 1.51
CA LEU A 44 -0.60 -15.01 1.57
C LEU A 44 -0.19 -16.25 0.78
N TYR A 45 0.87 -16.13 -0.03
CA TYR A 45 1.48 -17.27 -0.70
C TYR A 45 2.48 -17.91 0.24
N HIS A 46 2.39 -19.23 0.43
CA HIS A 46 3.22 -19.96 1.39
C HIS A 46 4.72 -19.68 1.17
N GLY A 47 5.39 -19.18 2.21
CA GLY A 47 6.81 -18.83 2.18
C GLY A 47 7.13 -17.41 1.70
N PHE A 48 6.13 -16.54 1.50
CA PHE A 48 6.29 -15.10 1.23
C PHE A 48 5.75 -14.21 2.35
N GLU A 49 5.25 -14.78 3.45
CA GLU A 49 4.54 -14.08 4.54
C GLU A 49 5.38 -12.92 5.09
N LYS A 50 6.64 -13.19 5.46
CA LYS A 50 7.55 -12.17 5.98
C LYS A 50 7.81 -11.05 4.98
N ARG A 51 7.90 -11.37 3.68
CA ARG A 51 8.11 -10.37 2.62
C ARG A 51 6.88 -9.51 2.40
N VAL A 52 5.71 -10.11 2.39
CA VAL A 52 4.44 -9.39 2.27
C VAL A 52 4.28 -8.40 3.41
N LEU A 53 4.56 -8.82 4.65
CA LEU A 53 4.50 -7.94 5.80
C LEU A 53 5.51 -6.79 5.68
N ARG A 54 6.78 -7.10 5.36
CA ARG A 54 7.82 -6.07 5.22
C ARG A 54 7.49 -5.04 4.14
N VAL A 55 7.08 -5.48 2.95
CA VAL A 55 6.66 -4.57 1.87
C VAL A 55 5.44 -3.74 2.28
N THR A 56 4.51 -4.33 3.03
CA THR A 56 3.31 -3.63 3.51
C THR A 56 3.68 -2.49 4.47
N GLU A 57 4.62 -2.75 5.38
CA GLU A 57 5.19 -1.75 6.29
C GLU A 57 5.89 -0.64 5.50
N LEU A 58 6.77 -0.99 4.55
CA LEU A 58 7.52 -0.01 3.74
C LEU A 58 6.60 0.86 2.87
N CYS A 59 5.46 0.34 2.43
CA CYS A 59 4.50 1.11 1.65
C CYS A 59 3.54 1.95 2.52
N GLY A 60 3.70 1.98 3.85
CA GLY A 60 2.89 2.80 4.75
C GLY A 60 1.39 2.51 4.71
N LYS A 61 0.99 1.29 4.33
CA LYS A 61 -0.41 0.87 4.12
C LYS A 61 -1.17 1.67 3.04
N LEU A 62 -0.48 2.49 2.23
CA LEU A 62 -1.09 3.25 1.14
C LEU A 62 -1.60 2.29 0.06
N PRO A 63 -2.92 2.20 -0.21
CA PRO A 63 -3.46 1.26 -1.19
C PRO A 63 -2.82 1.40 -2.57
N LEU A 64 -2.51 2.63 -2.99
CA LEU A 64 -1.84 2.90 -4.26
C LEU A 64 -0.40 2.36 -4.28
N GLY A 65 0.39 2.65 -3.25
CA GLY A 65 1.77 2.16 -3.13
C GLY A 65 1.84 0.63 -3.14
N LEU A 66 0.98 -0.01 -2.34
CA LEU A 66 0.86 -1.47 -2.30
C LEU A 66 0.48 -2.08 -3.66
N SER A 67 -0.40 -1.41 -4.42
CA SER A 67 -0.84 -1.88 -5.73
C SER A 67 0.27 -1.80 -6.78
N VAL A 68 1.04 -0.71 -6.77
CA VAL A 68 2.17 -0.46 -7.67
C VAL A 68 3.29 -1.46 -7.38
N VAL A 69 3.73 -1.55 -6.13
CA VAL A 69 4.80 -2.47 -5.71
C VAL A 69 4.37 -3.93 -5.87
N GLY A 70 3.14 -4.26 -5.48
CA GLY A 70 2.61 -5.61 -5.69
C GLY A 70 2.62 -6.02 -7.15
N SER A 71 2.27 -5.12 -8.07
CA SER A 71 2.28 -5.42 -9.50
C SER A 71 3.70 -5.65 -10.04
N SER A 72 4.70 -4.90 -9.56
CA SER A 72 6.10 -5.09 -9.97
C SER A 72 6.73 -6.37 -9.43
N LEU A 73 6.19 -6.90 -8.33
CA LEU A 73 6.60 -8.16 -7.70
C LEU A 73 5.98 -9.41 -8.33
N ARG A 74 5.05 -9.24 -9.26
CA ARG A 74 4.32 -10.35 -9.88
C ARG A 74 5.25 -11.26 -10.68
N GLY A 75 5.18 -12.56 -10.38
CA GLY A 75 5.98 -13.60 -11.08
C GLY A 75 7.45 -13.67 -10.65
N LYS A 76 7.89 -12.78 -9.75
CA LYS A 76 9.25 -12.78 -9.21
C LYS A 76 9.48 -13.90 -8.21
N LYS A 77 10.70 -14.45 -8.20
CA LYS A 77 11.16 -15.40 -7.19
C LYS A 77 11.48 -14.70 -5.87
N LYS A 78 11.65 -15.47 -4.80
CA LYS A 78 11.94 -14.95 -3.45
C LYS A 78 13.17 -14.03 -3.44
N ASP A 79 14.23 -14.41 -4.14
CA ASP A 79 15.50 -13.68 -4.15
C ASP A 79 15.34 -12.30 -4.82
N GLU A 80 14.54 -12.23 -5.87
CA GLU A 80 14.18 -10.96 -6.54
C GLU A 80 13.27 -10.09 -5.67
N TRP A 81 12.42 -10.68 -4.82
CA TRP A 81 11.64 -9.93 -3.83
C TRP A 81 12.56 -9.27 -2.80
N GLU A 82 13.57 -9.99 -2.31
CA GLU A 82 14.55 -9.42 -1.36
C GLU A 82 15.31 -8.25 -1.98
N GLU A 83 15.65 -8.32 -3.26
CA GLU A 83 16.28 -7.19 -3.97
C GLU A 83 15.38 -5.94 -4.00
N VAL A 84 14.10 -6.13 -4.30
CA VAL A 84 13.12 -5.03 -4.30
C VAL A 84 12.93 -4.46 -2.90
N ILE A 85 12.82 -5.30 -1.87
CA ILE A 85 12.71 -4.87 -0.48
C ILE A 85 13.92 -4.04 -0.08
N ARG A 86 15.14 -4.54 -0.34
CA ARG A 86 16.38 -3.82 -0.03
C ARG A 86 16.43 -2.45 -0.72
N ARG A 87 15.96 -2.36 -1.98
CA ARG A 87 15.89 -1.08 -2.69
C ARG A 87 14.89 -0.11 -2.07
N LEU A 88 13.73 -0.60 -1.63
CA LEU A 88 12.74 0.21 -0.92
C LEU A 88 13.28 0.72 0.42
N ASP A 89 13.93 -0.15 1.19
CA ASP A 89 14.62 0.23 2.44
C ASP A 89 15.64 1.34 2.20
N THR A 90 16.53 1.19 1.19
CA THR A 90 17.56 2.20 0.91
C THR A 90 16.99 3.53 0.41
N ILE A 91 15.79 3.56 -0.17
CA ILE A 91 15.13 4.82 -0.56
C ILE A 91 14.58 5.49 0.70
N LEU A 92 13.88 4.75 1.55
CA LEU A 92 13.27 5.27 2.77
C LEU A 92 14.30 5.72 3.80
N ASP A 93 15.45 5.03 3.91
CA ASP A 93 16.54 5.46 4.79
C ASP A 93 17.11 6.83 4.38
N ARG A 94 17.11 7.14 3.07
CA ARG A 94 17.58 8.43 2.56
C ARG A 94 16.57 9.56 2.79
N ASP A 95 15.27 9.24 2.82
CA ASP A 95 14.21 10.23 3.07
C ASP A 95 14.10 10.61 4.56
N ILE A 96 14.81 9.94 5.47
CA ILE A 96 14.83 10.25 6.92
C ILE A 96 16.01 11.19 7.28
N GLU A 97 16.95 11.42 6.36
CA GLU A 97 18.13 12.28 6.60
C GLU A 97 17.94 13.77 6.22
N ASP A 98 16.73 14.21 5.82
CA ASP A 98 16.40 15.62 5.51
C ASP A 98 15.30 16.22 6.42
#